data_AF-A0A8H7GQW9-F1
#
_entry.id   AF-A0A8H7GQW9-F1
#
_cell.length_a   1.000
_cell.length_b   1.000
_cell.length_c   1.000
_cell.angle_alpha   90.00
_cell.angle_beta   90.00
_cell.angle_gamma   90.00
#
_symmetry.space_group_name_H-M   'P 1'
#
loop_
_entity.id
_entity.type
_entity.pdbx_description
1 polymer ?
#
loop_
_entity_poly.entity_id
_entity_poly.type
_entity_poly.pdbx_seq_one_letter_code
_entity_poly.pdbx_strand_id
1 'polypeptide(L)'
;MESVNQAVASLQPELWTASLNEAITIYITDTAGSAQSFQPLFTYPIFGEAETIFGYQDLQIFLCFDAVTFYPFLNVKWAKKLDETDVDPKETLLKLLPESTVYKDELKWRDAIDGEQKDFKIPGEIVGEKWPKNGEDYAIYKINMALEQGAELLKRLQILVLLFIEAGTYIEHTDPKWDFYVLYKVTNPKLPEVVGFATAYNYWSYPGAEKHDAGVVHTRKKLSQFIILPVFQGQLLGADFYERLYIAWAAEKNVLEIVVEDPTKALMI
;
A
#
# COMPACT_ATOMS: atom_id res chain seq x y z
N MET A 1 -14.32 -27.94 -13.97
CA MET A 1 -15.12 -27.34 -12.88
C MET A 1 -16.56 -27.37 -13.34
N GLU A 2 -17.44 -28.03 -12.58
CA GLU A 2 -18.88 -28.03 -12.85
C GLU A 2 -19.45 -26.64 -12.56
N SER A 3 -19.99 -25.99 -13.57
CA SER A 3 -20.74 -24.75 -13.41
C SER A 3 -22.19 -25.05 -13.02
N VAL A 4 -22.77 -24.17 -12.20
CA VAL A 4 -24.11 -24.36 -11.64
C VAL A 4 -25.06 -23.30 -12.18
N ASN A 5 -26.24 -23.74 -12.62
CA ASN A 5 -27.31 -22.88 -13.14
C ASN A 5 -27.85 -21.94 -12.05
N GLN A 6 -28.10 -20.66 -12.39
CA GLN A 6 -28.65 -19.62 -11.50
C GLN A 6 -29.94 -20.03 -10.77
N ALA A 7 -30.79 -20.87 -11.38
CA ALA A 7 -32.02 -21.35 -10.74
C ALA A 7 -31.77 -22.20 -9.48
N VAL A 8 -30.60 -22.84 -9.39
CA VAL A 8 -30.17 -23.58 -8.19
C VAL A 8 -29.62 -22.60 -7.16
N ALA A 9 -28.92 -21.55 -7.59
CA ALA A 9 -28.37 -20.52 -6.71
C ALA A 9 -29.45 -19.71 -6.00
N SER A 10 -30.59 -19.43 -6.67
CA SER A 10 -31.71 -18.70 -6.07
C SER A 10 -32.38 -19.40 -4.89
N LEU A 11 -32.14 -20.71 -4.71
CA LEU A 11 -32.70 -21.47 -3.59
C LEU A 11 -31.91 -21.25 -2.27
N GLN A 12 -30.63 -20.88 -2.36
CA GLN A 12 -29.72 -20.65 -1.22
C GLN A 12 -28.71 -19.54 -1.55
N PRO A 13 -29.15 -18.30 -1.84
CA PRO A 13 -28.30 -17.21 -2.33
C PRO A 13 -27.17 -16.84 -1.38
N GLU A 14 -27.35 -17.04 -0.08
CA GLU A 14 -26.34 -16.83 0.96
C GLU A 14 -25.07 -17.69 0.76
N LEU A 15 -25.20 -18.90 0.20
CA LEU A 15 -24.05 -19.77 -0.07
C LEU A 15 -23.20 -19.30 -1.26
N TRP A 16 -23.76 -18.41 -2.09
CA TRP A 16 -23.12 -17.89 -3.30
C TRP A 16 -22.66 -16.44 -3.11
N THR A 17 -22.88 -15.86 -1.93
CA THR A 17 -22.51 -14.50 -1.58
C THR A 17 -21.34 -14.53 -0.61
N ALA A 18 -20.19 -14.00 -1.00
CA ALA A 18 -19.01 -13.92 -0.15
C ALA A 18 -18.78 -12.48 0.33
N SER A 19 -18.51 -12.30 1.63
CA SER A 19 -17.95 -11.06 2.19
C SER A 19 -16.51 -10.89 1.73
N LEU A 20 -16.18 -9.78 1.08
CA LEU A 20 -14.84 -9.56 0.53
C LEU A 20 -13.83 -9.17 1.60
N ASN A 21 -14.28 -8.55 2.70
CA ASN A 21 -13.43 -8.27 3.86
C ASN A 21 -12.99 -9.56 4.59
N GLU A 22 -13.70 -10.67 4.39
CA GLU A 22 -13.34 -12.00 4.93
C GLU A 22 -12.67 -12.90 3.88
N ALA A 23 -13.08 -12.78 2.60
CA ALA A 23 -12.53 -13.59 1.52
C ALA A 23 -11.13 -13.16 1.10
N ILE A 24 -10.77 -11.88 1.24
CA ILE A 24 -9.45 -11.35 0.88
C ILE A 24 -8.50 -11.44 2.06
N THR A 25 -7.54 -12.35 1.99
CA THR A 25 -6.43 -12.39 2.94
C THR A 25 -5.17 -11.80 2.31
N ILE A 26 -4.61 -10.80 2.97
CA ILE A 26 -3.35 -10.16 2.57
C ILE A 26 -2.21 -10.82 3.33
N TYR A 27 -1.14 -11.18 2.62
CA TYR A 27 0.06 -11.77 3.20
C TYR A 27 1.29 -10.92 2.92
N ILE A 28 2.15 -10.77 3.92
CA ILE A 28 3.50 -10.22 3.77
C ILE A 28 4.49 -11.33 4.12
N THR A 29 5.33 -11.75 3.17
CA THR A 29 6.37 -12.75 3.43
C THR A 29 7.58 -12.07 4.05
N ASP A 30 8.15 -12.65 5.10
CA ASP A 30 9.42 -12.19 5.62
C ASP A 30 10.60 -12.77 4.83
N THR A 31 11.81 -12.31 5.15
CA THR A 31 13.06 -12.81 4.54
C THR A 31 13.49 -14.18 5.08
N ALA A 32 12.80 -14.72 6.09
CA ALA A 32 13.09 -15.99 6.73
C ALA A 32 12.23 -17.16 6.22
N GLY A 33 11.35 -16.89 5.25
CA GLY A 33 10.46 -17.89 4.65
C GLY A 33 9.16 -18.11 5.42
N SER A 34 8.82 -17.21 6.34
CA SER A 34 7.52 -17.16 6.99
C SER A 34 6.62 -16.09 6.33
N ALA A 35 5.33 -16.13 6.62
CA ALA A 35 4.38 -15.13 6.14
C ALA A 35 3.43 -14.75 7.28
N GLN A 36 3.15 -13.46 7.37
CA GLN A 36 2.14 -12.93 8.28
C GLN A 36 0.95 -12.45 7.47
N SER A 37 -0.25 -12.58 8.02
CA SER A 37 -1.48 -12.22 7.32
C SER A 37 -2.40 -11.31 8.11
N PHE A 38 -3.24 -10.60 7.36
CA PHE A 38 -4.27 -9.72 7.89
C PHE A 38 -5.38 -9.53 6.84
N GLN A 39 -6.52 -9.03 7.30
CA GLN A 39 -7.68 -8.73 6.44
C GLN A 39 -7.67 -7.23 6.07
N PRO A 40 -8.26 -6.85 4.91
CA PRO A 40 -8.51 -5.45 4.61
C PRO A 40 -9.55 -4.85 5.56
N LEU A 41 -9.54 -3.52 5.71
CA LEU A 41 -10.59 -2.80 6.42
C LEU A 41 -11.73 -2.40 5.48
N PHE A 42 -11.40 -2.14 4.21
CA PHE A 42 -12.33 -1.70 3.18
C PHE A 42 -12.10 -2.50 1.91
N THR A 43 -13.18 -2.84 1.22
CA THR A 43 -13.17 -3.42 -0.12
C THR A 43 -14.16 -2.71 -1.04
N TYR A 44 -14.97 -1.80 -0.51
CA TYR A 44 -15.94 -1.03 -1.28
C TYR A 44 -15.33 -0.20 -2.44
N PRO A 45 -14.10 0.37 -2.35
CA PRO A 45 -13.55 1.11 -3.49
C PRO A 45 -13.24 0.20 -4.68
N ILE A 46 -13.14 -1.12 -4.44
CA ILE A 46 -12.78 -2.13 -5.44
C ILE A 46 -14.04 -2.85 -5.96
N PHE A 47 -14.96 -3.19 -5.06
CA PHE A 47 -16.09 -4.09 -5.34
C PHE A 47 -17.47 -3.48 -5.10
N GLY A 48 -17.52 -2.19 -4.74
CA GLY A 48 -18.76 -1.44 -4.47
C GLY A 48 -19.22 -1.50 -3.02
N GLU A 49 -20.14 -0.60 -2.67
CA GLU A 49 -20.61 -0.32 -1.30
C GLU A 49 -21.08 -1.54 -0.49
N ALA A 50 -21.52 -2.61 -1.16
CA ALA A 50 -22.00 -3.81 -0.47
C ALA A 50 -20.87 -4.69 0.08
N GLU A 51 -19.61 -4.49 -0.38
CA GLU A 51 -18.43 -5.28 0.04
C GLU A 51 -18.62 -6.80 -0.03
N THR A 52 -19.51 -7.23 -0.92
CA THR A 52 -19.85 -8.62 -1.16
C THR A 52 -19.80 -8.91 -2.65
N ILE A 53 -19.55 -10.17 -2.99
CA ILE A 53 -19.59 -10.66 -4.36
C ILE A 53 -20.49 -11.88 -4.46
N PHE A 54 -21.36 -11.88 -5.46
CA PHE A 54 -22.27 -12.98 -5.74
C PHE A 54 -21.72 -13.89 -6.85
N GLY A 55 -21.96 -15.19 -6.72
CA GLY A 55 -21.68 -16.20 -7.75
C GLY A 55 -20.49 -17.11 -7.47
N TYR A 56 -19.91 -17.04 -6.27
CA TYR A 56 -18.77 -17.85 -5.85
C TYR A 56 -19.06 -18.54 -4.51
N GLN A 57 -18.87 -19.86 -4.44
CA GLN A 57 -18.88 -20.60 -3.17
C GLN A 57 -17.46 -20.79 -2.65
N ASP A 58 -17.26 -20.63 -1.34
CA ASP A 58 -15.96 -20.73 -0.66
C ASP A 58 -14.86 -19.87 -1.34
N LEU A 59 -15.21 -18.63 -1.69
CA LEU A 59 -14.29 -17.70 -2.31
C LEU A 59 -13.13 -17.37 -1.37
N GLN A 60 -11.90 -17.52 -1.86
CA GLN A 60 -10.68 -17.12 -1.18
C GLN A 60 -9.80 -16.35 -2.16
N ILE A 61 -9.38 -15.16 -1.75
CA ILE A 61 -8.50 -14.29 -2.51
C ILE A 61 -7.23 -14.11 -1.67
N PHE A 62 -6.11 -14.60 -2.18
CA PHE A 62 -4.80 -14.40 -1.58
C PHE A 62 -4.08 -13.29 -2.32
N LEU A 63 -3.80 -12.20 -1.62
CA LEU A 63 -3.00 -11.09 -2.10
C LEU A 63 -1.70 -11.04 -1.30
N CYS A 64 -0.61 -11.54 -1.87
CA CYS A 64 0.67 -11.70 -1.18
C CYS A 64 1.69 -10.68 -1.69
N PHE A 65 2.54 -10.19 -0.80
CA PHE A 65 3.64 -9.29 -1.13
C PHE A 65 4.94 -9.75 -0.49
N ASP A 66 6.04 -9.57 -1.22
CA ASP A 66 7.39 -9.69 -0.67
C ASP A 66 7.68 -8.55 0.32
N ALA A 67 8.28 -8.83 1.49
CA ALA A 67 8.59 -7.76 2.44
C ALA A 67 9.62 -6.75 1.92
N VAL A 68 10.53 -7.14 1.01
CA VAL A 68 11.64 -6.25 0.59
C VAL A 68 11.23 -5.33 -0.56
N THR A 69 10.75 -5.93 -1.64
CA THR A 69 10.44 -5.28 -2.91
C THR A 69 8.94 -5.00 -3.08
N PHE A 70 8.12 -5.52 -2.18
CA PHE A 70 6.65 -5.50 -2.28
C PHE A 70 6.11 -6.16 -3.55
N TYR A 71 6.86 -7.11 -4.13
CA TYR A 71 6.46 -7.80 -5.34
C TYR A 71 5.12 -8.54 -5.16
N PRO A 72 4.09 -8.23 -5.95
CA PRO A 72 2.73 -8.73 -5.72
C PRO A 72 2.50 -10.11 -6.33
N PHE A 73 1.73 -10.92 -5.63
CA PHE A 73 1.18 -12.19 -6.07
C PHE A 73 -0.32 -12.24 -5.78
N LEU A 74 -1.08 -12.75 -6.75
CA LEU A 74 -2.52 -12.91 -6.64
C LEU A 74 -2.92 -14.37 -6.89
N ASN A 75 -3.76 -14.92 -6.03
CA ASN A 75 -4.38 -16.22 -6.24
C ASN A 75 -5.85 -16.18 -5.81
N VAL A 76 -6.76 -16.41 -6.76
CA VAL A 76 -8.18 -16.48 -6.49
C VAL A 76 -8.66 -17.93 -6.61
N LYS A 77 -9.24 -18.45 -5.52
CA LYS A 77 -9.75 -19.82 -5.38
C LYS A 77 -11.22 -19.78 -5.00
N TRP A 78 -11.96 -20.79 -5.42
CA TRP A 78 -13.37 -21.01 -5.09
C TRP A 78 -13.69 -22.50 -5.22
N ALA A 79 -14.69 -22.98 -4.50
CA ALA A 79 -15.18 -24.35 -4.64
C ALA A 79 -16.06 -24.50 -5.89
N LYS A 80 -16.99 -23.56 -6.08
CA LYS A 80 -17.91 -23.52 -7.24
C LYS A 80 -18.11 -22.08 -7.71
N LYS A 81 -18.42 -21.93 -9.00
CA LYS A 81 -18.71 -20.65 -9.67
C LYS A 81 -19.97 -20.81 -10.52
N LEU A 82 -20.83 -19.80 -10.55
CA LEU A 82 -21.97 -19.74 -11.48
C LEU A 82 -21.49 -19.52 -12.92
N ASP A 83 -22.32 -19.92 -13.89
CA ASP A 83 -22.05 -19.71 -15.32
C ASP A 83 -21.90 -18.23 -15.67
N GLU A 84 -22.74 -17.39 -15.07
CA GLU A 84 -22.74 -15.94 -15.24
C GLU A 84 -22.47 -15.27 -13.90
N THR A 85 -21.44 -14.44 -13.87
CA THR A 85 -21.05 -13.63 -12.71
C THR A 85 -20.83 -12.20 -13.16
N ASP A 86 -21.44 -11.24 -12.49
CA ASP A 86 -21.35 -9.81 -12.85
C ASP A 86 -19.94 -9.25 -12.64
N VAL A 87 -19.23 -9.77 -11.64
CA VAL A 87 -17.90 -9.30 -11.24
C VAL A 87 -16.94 -10.48 -11.22
N ASP A 88 -15.81 -10.33 -11.92
CA ASP A 88 -14.69 -11.26 -11.80
C ASP A 88 -13.64 -10.66 -10.84
N PRO A 89 -13.42 -11.26 -9.65
CA PRO A 89 -12.50 -10.73 -8.66
C PRO A 89 -11.05 -10.73 -9.12
N LYS A 90 -10.65 -11.68 -9.97
CA LYS A 90 -9.30 -11.72 -10.52
C LYS A 90 -9.07 -10.53 -11.44
N GLU A 91 -9.94 -10.35 -12.43
CA GLU A 91 -9.77 -9.26 -13.42
C GLU A 91 -9.92 -7.88 -12.77
N THR A 92 -10.77 -7.76 -11.75
CA THR A 92 -10.94 -6.51 -10.99
C THR A 92 -9.66 -6.14 -10.24
N LEU A 93 -9.05 -7.09 -9.51
CA LEU A 93 -7.82 -6.83 -8.74
C LEU A 93 -6.61 -6.61 -9.64
N LEU A 94 -6.47 -7.37 -10.74
CA LEU A 94 -5.34 -7.21 -11.66
C LEU A 94 -5.33 -5.83 -12.36
N LYS A 95 -6.48 -5.18 -12.53
CA LYS A 95 -6.54 -3.79 -13.05
C LYS A 95 -6.01 -2.76 -12.07
N LEU A 96 -6.00 -3.06 -10.78
CA LEU A 96 -5.57 -2.16 -9.71
C LEU A 96 -4.14 -2.43 -9.24
N LEU A 97 -3.61 -3.61 -9.58
CA LEU A 97 -2.26 -4.05 -9.27
C LEU A 97 -1.30 -3.76 -10.45
N PRO A 98 0.01 -3.73 -10.21
CA PRO A 98 1.00 -3.60 -11.27
C PRO A 98 0.94 -4.75 -12.28
N GLU A 99 1.31 -4.47 -13.53
CA GLU A 99 1.40 -5.49 -14.59
C GLU A 99 2.38 -6.62 -14.25
N SER A 100 3.36 -6.36 -13.36
CA SER A 100 4.32 -7.36 -12.88
C SER A 100 3.69 -8.45 -11.99
N THR A 101 2.44 -8.27 -11.55
CA THR A 101 1.78 -9.19 -10.61
C THR A 101 1.74 -10.62 -11.13
N VAL A 102 2.25 -11.55 -10.32
CA VAL A 102 2.23 -12.97 -10.67
C VAL A 102 0.89 -13.57 -10.24
N TYR A 103 0.21 -14.26 -11.16
CA TYR A 103 -1.07 -14.91 -10.88
C TYR A 103 -0.92 -16.43 -10.81
N LYS A 104 -1.32 -17.03 -9.67
CA LYS A 104 -1.39 -18.49 -9.41
C LYS A 104 -0.10 -19.31 -9.50
N ASP A 105 1.02 -18.72 -9.91
CA ASP A 105 2.30 -19.39 -10.06
C ASP A 105 3.28 -18.99 -8.94
N GLU A 106 3.25 -19.73 -7.83
CA GLU A 106 4.06 -19.45 -6.63
C GLU A 106 5.57 -19.61 -6.89
N LEU A 107 5.96 -20.54 -7.77
CA LEU A 107 7.36 -20.74 -8.16
C LEU A 107 7.87 -19.57 -8.98
N LYS A 108 7.10 -19.13 -9.98
CA LYS A 108 7.43 -17.93 -10.76
C LYS A 108 7.52 -16.69 -9.87
N TRP A 109 6.65 -16.56 -8.88
CA TRP A 109 6.70 -15.45 -7.93
C TRP A 109 7.96 -15.49 -7.08
N ARG A 110 8.35 -16.66 -6.55
CA ARG A 110 9.60 -16.84 -5.82
C ARG A 110 10.82 -16.51 -6.68
N ASP A 111 10.87 -17.00 -7.91
CA ASP A 111 11.97 -16.73 -8.84
C ASP A 111 12.07 -15.23 -9.17
N ALA A 112 10.94 -14.53 -9.31
CA ALA A 112 10.91 -13.09 -9.53
C ALA A 112 11.46 -12.31 -8.33
N ILE A 113 11.06 -12.68 -7.10
CA ILE A 113 11.58 -12.09 -5.86
C ILE A 113 13.09 -12.31 -5.77
N ASP A 114 13.57 -13.54 -5.96
CA ASP A 114 14.99 -13.88 -5.88
C ASP A 114 15.81 -13.16 -6.96
N GLY A 115 15.20 -12.86 -8.11
CA GLY A 115 15.78 -12.02 -9.14
C GLY A 115 15.93 -10.56 -8.72
N GLU A 116 14.86 -9.96 -8.18
CA GLU A 116 14.83 -8.54 -7.82
C GLU A 116 15.65 -8.24 -6.55
N GLN A 117 15.66 -9.14 -5.57
CA GLN A 117 16.36 -8.96 -4.29
C GLN A 117 17.90 -8.99 -4.41
N LYS A 118 18.48 -9.64 -5.43
CA LYS A 118 19.93 -9.79 -5.58
C LYS A 118 20.69 -8.46 -5.63
N ASP A 119 20.14 -7.51 -6.36
CA ASP A 119 20.72 -6.18 -6.57
C ASP A 119 19.82 -5.06 -6.04
N PHE A 120 18.89 -5.41 -5.15
CA PHE A 120 17.90 -4.47 -4.65
C PHE A 120 18.58 -3.30 -3.92
N LYS A 121 18.16 -2.09 -4.30
CA LYS A 121 18.46 -0.86 -3.60
C LYS A 121 17.18 -0.08 -3.49
N ILE A 122 16.94 0.51 -2.32
CA ILE A 122 15.80 1.38 -2.12
C ILE A 122 15.93 2.55 -3.11
N PRO A 123 14.93 2.79 -3.98
CA PRO A 123 15.02 3.78 -5.05
C PRO A 123 14.75 5.20 -4.52
N GLY A 124 15.58 5.66 -3.58
CA GLY A 124 15.37 6.91 -2.87
C GLY A 124 16.53 7.32 -1.99
N GLU A 125 16.34 8.43 -1.27
CA GLU A 125 17.31 8.99 -0.35
C GLU A 125 16.82 8.88 1.09
N ILE A 126 17.74 8.62 2.02
CA ILE A 126 17.40 8.55 3.44
C ILE A 126 16.93 9.92 3.95
N VAL A 127 15.88 9.93 4.76
CA VAL A 127 15.35 11.13 5.43
C VAL A 127 15.73 11.07 6.90
N GLY A 128 16.57 12.03 7.31
CA GLY A 128 17.09 12.08 8.67
C GLY A 128 18.03 10.89 8.98
N GLU A 129 18.09 10.52 10.26
CA GLU A 129 18.95 9.44 10.73
C GLU A 129 18.18 8.16 10.98
N LYS A 130 18.83 7.01 10.72
CA LYS A 130 18.34 5.70 11.13
C LYS A 130 18.22 5.61 12.66
N TRP A 131 17.33 4.76 13.17
CA TRP A 131 17.15 4.59 14.61
C TRP A 131 16.89 3.15 15.03
N PRO A 132 17.41 2.72 16.20
CA PRO A 132 17.11 1.42 16.76
C PRO A 132 15.78 1.45 17.53
N LYS A 133 15.00 0.38 17.42
CA LYS A 133 13.81 0.12 18.26
C LYS A 133 13.54 -1.38 18.34
N ASN A 134 13.28 -1.88 19.55
CA ASN A 134 12.97 -3.30 19.80
C ASN A 134 14.00 -4.30 19.21
N GLY A 135 15.28 -3.91 19.14
CA GLY A 135 16.35 -4.75 18.59
C GLY A 135 16.50 -4.71 17.06
N GLU A 136 15.72 -3.87 16.38
CA GLU A 136 15.76 -3.67 14.94
C GLU A 136 16.19 -2.23 14.61
N ASP A 137 16.86 -2.02 13.48
CA ASP A 137 17.15 -0.68 12.95
C ASP A 137 16.07 -0.27 11.94
N TYR A 138 15.60 0.98 12.01
CA TYR A 138 14.62 1.56 11.09
C TYR A 138 15.17 2.78 10.38
N ALA A 139 14.70 3.03 9.16
CA ALA A 139 15.03 4.23 8.40
C ALA A 139 13.88 4.63 7.46
N ILE A 140 13.76 5.93 7.20
CA ILE A 140 12.79 6.49 6.26
C ILE A 140 13.53 6.82 4.97
N TYR A 141 12.94 6.48 3.84
CA TYR A 141 13.44 6.88 2.53
C TYR A 141 12.41 7.71 1.80
N LYS A 142 12.83 8.84 1.23
CA LYS A 142 12.08 9.58 0.22
C LYS A 142 12.34 8.91 -1.13
N ILE A 143 11.33 8.22 -1.64
CA ILE A 143 11.39 7.48 -2.89
C ILE A 143 11.36 8.45 -4.07
N ASN A 144 12.26 8.22 -5.03
CA ASN A 144 12.31 8.98 -6.27
C ASN A 144 11.34 8.35 -7.29
N MET A 145 10.13 8.90 -7.36
CA MET A 145 9.09 8.43 -8.29
C MET A 145 9.38 8.74 -9.78
N ALA A 146 10.41 9.54 -10.08
CA ALA A 146 10.86 9.73 -11.46
C ALA A 146 11.70 8.55 -11.98
N LEU A 147 12.17 7.67 -11.08
CA LEU A 147 12.79 6.40 -11.45
C LEU A 147 11.70 5.34 -11.66
N GLU A 148 11.89 4.47 -12.65
CA GLU A 148 10.97 3.36 -12.93
C GLU A 148 10.74 2.50 -11.68
N GLN A 149 11.79 2.21 -10.92
CA GLN A 149 11.72 1.42 -9.68
C GLN A 149 10.92 2.12 -8.57
N GLY A 150 11.01 3.45 -8.48
CA GLY A 150 10.26 4.22 -7.49
C GLY A 150 8.77 4.30 -7.83
N ALA A 151 8.46 4.52 -9.11
CA ALA A 151 7.08 4.47 -9.61
C ALA A 151 6.46 3.07 -9.45
N GLU A 152 7.22 2.02 -9.75
CA GLU A 152 6.80 0.63 -9.59
C GLU A 152 6.52 0.29 -8.11
N LEU A 153 7.40 0.71 -7.19
CA LEU A 153 7.19 0.53 -5.75
C LEU A 153 5.90 1.21 -5.27
N LEU A 154 5.61 2.43 -5.73
CA LEU A 154 4.33 3.08 -5.42
C LEU A 154 3.15 2.25 -5.95
N LYS A 155 3.20 1.77 -7.20
CA LYS A 155 2.13 0.96 -7.79
C LYS A 155 1.87 -0.33 -7.02
N ARG A 156 2.90 -0.93 -6.43
CA ARG A 156 2.81 -2.12 -5.58
C ARG A 156 2.14 -1.83 -4.23
N LEU A 157 2.44 -0.66 -3.64
CA LEU A 157 1.94 -0.28 -2.31
C LEU A 157 0.57 0.41 -2.34
N GLN A 158 0.22 1.10 -3.43
CA GLN A 158 -0.97 1.97 -3.47
C GLN A 158 -2.28 1.22 -3.26
N ILE A 159 -2.39 -0.08 -3.57
CA ILE A 159 -3.61 -0.85 -3.30
C ILE A 159 -3.96 -0.86 -1.80
N LEU A 160 -2.95 -0.75 -0.92
CA LEU A 160 -3.18 -0.63 0.52
C LEU A 160 -3.95 0.65 0.88
N VAL A 161 -3.87 1.71 0.06
CA VAL A 161 -4.69 2.92 0.24
C VAL A 161 -6.17 2.56 0.15
N LEU A 162 -6.56 1.81 -0.88
CA LEU A 162 -7.97 1.41 -1.08
C LEU A 162 -8.45 0.44 0.01
N LEU A 163 -7.53 -0.36 0.57
CA LEU A 163 -7.86 -1.41 1.53
C LEU A 163 -7.85 -0.93 3.00
N PHE A 164 -7.18 0.18 3.31
CA PHE A 164 -6.95 0.63 4.69
C PHE A 164 -7.26 2.11 4.97
N ILE A 165 -7.46 2.94 3.95
CA ILE A 165 -7.82 4.35 4.12
C ILE A 165 -9.22 4.57 3.56
N GLU A 166 -10.15 4.93 4.45
CA GLU A 166 -11.50 5.32 4.05
C GLU A 166 -11.44 6.50 3.08
N ALA A 167 -12.16 6.40 1.97
CA ALA A 167 -12.15 7.35 0.85
C ALA A 167 -10.77 7.60 0.20
N GLY A 168 -9.78 6.74 0.46
CA GLY A 168 -8.46 6.82 -0.14
C GLY A 168 -8.50 6.59 -1.66
N THR A 169 -7.68 7.34 -2.40
CA THR A 169 -7.54 7.21 -3.86
C THR A 169 -6.08 7.13 -4.26
N TYR A 170 -5.78 6.54 -5.42
CA TYR A 170 -4.42 6.56 -5.97
C TYR A 170 -3.96 7.99 -6.29
N ILE A 171 -2.65 8.22 -6.18
CA ILE A 171 -2.01 9.50 -6.54
C ILE A 171 -1.39 9.42 -7.94
N GLU A 172 -1.22 10.59 -8.56
CA GLU A 172 -0.52 10.70 -9.83
C GLU A 172 0.99 10.88 -9.59
N HIS A 173 1.76 9.80 -9.73
CA HIS A 173 3.20 9.79 -9.51
C HIS A 173 3.99 10.74 -10.44
N THR A 174 3.42 11.13 -11.57
CA THR A 174 4.04 12.11 -12.49
C THR A 174 3.89 13.56 -12.03
N ASP A 175 2.99 13.87 -11.07
CA ASP A 175 2.92 15.21 -10.48
C ASP A 175 4.08 15.39 -9.49
N PRO A 176 5.04 16.29 -9.78
CA PRO A 176 6.25 16.47 -8.95
C PRO A 176 5.98 17.05 -7.56
N LYS A 177 4.74 17.45 -7.27
CA LYS A 177 4.34 17.91 -5.93
C LYS A 177 4.12 16.77 -4.95
N TRP A 178 3.94 15.55 -5.42
CA TRP A 178 3.85 14.38 -4.55
C TRP A 178 5.24 13.96 -4.09
N ASP A 179 5.41 13.89 -2.77
CA ASP A 179 6.49 13.16 -2.13
C ASP A 179 5.96 11.80 -1.65
N PHE A 180 6.76 10.75 -1.86
CA PHE A 180 6.48 9.39 -1.40
C PHE A 180 7.59 8.94 -0.44
N TYR A 181 7.21 8.57 0.77
CA TYR A 181 8.10 8.16 1.84
C TYR A 181 7.80 6.73 2.25
N VAL A 182 8.83 5.90 2.39
CA VAL A 182 8.66 4.51 2.84
C VAL A 182 9.51 4.29 4.09
N LEU A 183 8.88 3.73 5.12
CA LEU A 183 9.52 3.28 6.34
C LEU A 183 10.02 1.86 6.13
N TYR A 184 11.31 1.63 6.38
CA TYR A 184 11.93 0.33 6.28
C TYR A 184 12.50 -0.12 7.62
N LYS A 185 12.45 -1.43 7.86
CA LYS A 185 13.32 -2.15 8.80
C LYS A 185 14.61 -2.48 8.05
N VAL A 186 15.72 -1.91 8.47
CA VAL A 186 17.02 -1.93 7.77
C VAL A 186 18.12 -2.68 8.53
N THR A 187 17.74 -3.49 9.52
CA THR A 187 18.66 -4.35 10.29
C THR A 187 19.53 -5.23 9.38
N ASN A 188 18.94 -5.78 8.31
CA ASN A 188 19.67 -6.36 7.21
C ASN A 188 19.72 -5.36 6.04
N PRO A 189 20.83 -4.65 5.81
CA PRO A 189 20.91 -3.61 4.77
C PRO A 189 20.80 -4.17 3.35
N LYS A 190 20.97 -5.49 3.15
CA LYS A 190 20.78 -6.14 1.84
C LYS A 190 19.32 -6.48 1.54
N LEU A 191 18.51 -6.67 2.58
CA LEU A 191 17.11 -7.06 2.48
C LEU A 191 16.28 -6.16 3.42
N PRO A 192 16.19 -4.85 3.15
CA PRO A 192 15.39 -3.95 3.96
C PRO A 192 13.91 -4.26 3.76
N GLU A 193 13.15 -4.42 4.84
CA GLU A 193 11.74 -4.81 4.79
C GLU A 193 10.83 -3.58 4.91
N VAL A 194 9.82 -3.47 4.07
CA VAL A 194 8.80 -2.41 4.10
C VAL A 194 7.94 -2.57 5.35
N VAL A 195 7.84 -1.50 6.13
CA VAL A 195 7.06 -1.44 7.38
C VAL A 195 5.78 -0.63 7.19
N GLY A 196 5.85 0.40 6.35
CA GLY A 196 4.76 1.33 6.10
C GLY A 196 5.19 2.42 5.12
N PHE A 197 4.28 3.30 4.75
CA PHE A 197 4.56 4.41 3.86
C PHE A 197 3.68 5.62 4.16
N ALA A 198 4.13 6.76 3.64
CA ALA A 198 3.41 8.01 3.68
C ALA A 198 3.53 8.75 2.34
N THR A 199 2.49 9.49 1.96
CA THR A 199 2.55 10.43 0.84
C THR A 199 2.29 11.84 1.35
N ALA A 200 2.95 12.83 0.77
CA ALA A 200 2.73 14.23 1.10
C ALA A 200 2.62 15.08 -0.17
N TYR A 201 1.65 15.99 -0.21
CA TYR A 201 1.49 16.94 -1.30
C TYR A 201 2.10 18.29 -0.93
N ASN A 202 2.95 18.82 -1.79
CA ASN A 202 3.61 20.10 -1.63
C ASN A 202 2.81 21.23 -2.31
N TYR A 203 2.00 21.95 -1.54
CA TYR A 203 1.29 23.12 -2.03
C TYR A 203 2.20 24.34 -2.05
N TRP A 204 2.23 25.05 -3.17
CA TRP A 204 2.76 26.40 -3.17
C TRP A 204 1.84 27.31 -2.36
N SER A 205 2.43 28.06 -1.44
CA SER A 205 1.74 29.07 -0.65
C SER A 205 2.20 30.44 -1.10
N TYR A 206 1.27 31.32 -1.45
CA TYR A 206 1.59 32.68 -1.90
C TYR A 206 2.28 33.45 -0.76
N PRO A 207 3.54 33.87 -0.93
CA PRO A 207 4.31 34.47 0.16
C PRO A 207 3.95 35.95 0.40
N GLY A 208 3.00 36.51 -0.36
CA GLY A 208 2.72 37.96 -0.44
C GLY A 208 3.47 38.62 -1.60
N ALA A 209 2.97 39.78 -2.07
CA ALA A 209 3.45 40.42 -3.30
C ALA A 209 4.95 40.73 -3.28
N GLU A 210 5.43 41.42 -2.25
CA GLU A 210 6.84 41.81 -2.14
C GLU A 210 7.80 40.60 -2.11
N LYS A 211 7.42 39.53 -1.39
CA LYS A 211 8.25 38.32 -1.27
C LYS A 211 8.18 37.46 -2.54
N HIS A 212 7.03 37.43 -3.20
CA HIS A 212 6.85 36.76 -4.47
C HIS A 212 7.71 37.42 -5.56
N ASP A 213 7.69 38.75 -5.63
CA ASP A 213 8.51 39.52 -6.58
C ASP A 213 10.01 39.39 -6.29
N ALA A 214 10.37 39.09 -5.04
CA ALA A 214 11.74 38.74 -4.62
C ALA A 214 12.11 37.26 -4.84
N GLY A 215 11.23 36.44 -5.43
CA GLY A 215 11.49 35.02 -5.75
C GLY A 215 11.41 34.07 -4.56
N VAL A 216 10.82 34.47 -3.44
CA VAL A 216 10.66 33.60 -2.26
C VAL A 216 9.61 32.53 -2.57
N VAL A 217 9.96 31.26 -2.30
CA VAL A 217 9.04 30.14 -2.42
C VAL A 217 8.66 29.67 -1.02
N HIS A 218 7.36 29.59 -0.77
CA HIS A 218 6.82 28.97 0.44
C HIS A 218 6.02 27.72 0.06
N THR A 219 6.20 26.68 0.85
CA THR A 219 5.56 25.38 0.68
C THR A 219 4.76 25.04 1.92
N ARG A 220 3.52 24.59 1.71
CA ARG A 220 2.72 23.86 2.70
C ARG A 220 2.84 22.37 2.37
N LYS A 221 3.36 21.58 3.31
CA LYS A 221 3.39 20.11 3.17
C LYS A 221 2.11 19.53 3.76
N LYS A 222 1.32 18.86 2.95
CA LYS A 222 0.11 18.15 3.39
C LYS A 222 0.39 16.65 3.40
N LEU A 223 0.53 16.05 4.57
CA LEU A 223 0.51 14.59 4.71
C LEU A 223 -0.86 14.09 4.25
N SER A 224 -0.87 13.16 3.29
CA SER A 224 -2.09 12.69 2.62
C SER A 224 -2.42 11.26 3.03
N GLN A 225 -1.63 10.28 2.56
CA GLN A 225 -1.81 8.88 2.90
C GLN A 225 -0.76 8.49 3.93
N PHE A 226 -1.14 7.74 4.96
CA PHE A 226 -0.22 7.27 5.99
C PHE A 226 -0.63 5.88 6.48
N ILE A 227 0.21 4.88 6.22
CA ILE A 227 -0.04 3.47 6.57
C ILE A 227 1.18 2.89 7.26
N ILE A 228 0.95 2.26 8.41
CA ILE A 228 1.82 1.20 8.95
C ILE A 228 1.13 -0.12 8.68
N LEU A 229 1.84 -1.08 8.09
CA LEU A 229 1.25 -2.40 7.80
C LEU A 229 0.73 -3.02 9.11
N PRO A 230 -0.45 -3.67 9.10
CA PRO A 230 -1.08 -4.19 10.32
C PRO A 230 -0.15 -5.03 11.20
N VAL A 231 0.74 -5.82 10.59
CA VAL A 231 1.74 -6.67 11.27
C VAL A 231 2.77 -5.90 12.10
N PHE A 232 2.96 -4.61 11.83
CA PHE A 232 3.89 -3.72 12.53
C PHE A 232 3.18 -2.69 13.44
N GLN A 233 1.84 -2.74 13.53
CA GLN A 233 1.07 -1.84 14.39
C GLN A 233 1.22 -2.21 15.89
N GLY A 234 0.85 -1.29 16.78
CA GLY A 234 0.96 -1.47 18.24
C GLY A 234 2.38 -1.30 18.81
N GLN A 235 3.37 -1.00 17.98
CA GLN A 235 4.77 -0.83 18.39
C GLN A 235 5.23 0.65 18.40
N LEU A 236 4.30 1.60 18.30
CA LEU A 236 4.56 3.04 18.18
C LEU A 236 5.44 3.41 16.97
N LEU A 237 5.55 2.56 15.95
CA LEU A 237 6.32 2.84 14.73
C LEU A 237 5.69 3.97 13.90
N GLY A 238 4.36 4.09 13.92
CA GLY A 238 3.64 5.22 13.29
C GLY A 238 3.99 6.57 13.92
N ALA A 239 4.05 6.64 15.25
CA ALA A 239 4.43 7.85 15.97
C ALA A 239 5.88 8.26 15.63
N ASP A 240 6.82 7.32 15.69
CA ASP A 240 8.22 7.59 15.31
C ASP A 240 8.33 8.06 13.86
N PHE A 241 7.59 7.42 12.94
CA PHE A 241 7.62 7.75 11.52
C PHE A 241 7.11 9.17 11.27
N TYR A 242 5.95 9.52 11.85
CA TYR A 242 5.39 10.85 11.76
C TYR A 242 6.31 11.91 12.37
N GLU A 243 6.80 11.69 13.60
CA GLU A 243 7.68 12.64 14.30
C GLU A 243 8.94 12.94 13.47
N ARG A 244 9.57 11.92 12.90
CA ARG A 244 10.79 12.08 12.08
C ARG A 244 10.53 12.80 10.77
N LEU A 245 9.42 12.52 10.10
CA LEU A 245 9.00 13.29 8.92
C LEU A 245 8.76 14.76 9.31
N TYR A 246 8.06 15.00 10.42
CA TYR A 246 7.82 16.35 10.93
C TYR A 246 9.12 17.10 11.22
N ILE A 247 10.07 16.49 11.93
CA ILE A 247 11.38 17.09 12.23
C ILE A 247 12.14 17.42 10.94
N ALA A 248 12.15 16.50 9.97
CA ALA A 248 12.81 16.72 8.69
C ALA A 248 12.19 17.89 7.92
N TRP A 249 10.87 17.92 7.82
CA TRP A 249 10.14 18.99 7.13
C TRP A 249 10.24 20.34 7.83
N ALA A 250 10.21 20.38 9.17
CA ALA A 250 10.34 21.61 9.94
C ALA A 250 11.74 22.25 9.83
N ALA A 251 12.76 21.45 9.45
CA ALA A 251 14.10 21.95 9.17
C ALA A 251 14.24 22.56 7.76
N GLU A 252 13.27 22.34 6.85
CA GLU A 252 13.27 22.91 5.51
C GLU A 252 12.88 24.40 5.55
N LYS A 253 13.78 25.28 5.11
CA LYS A 253 13.60 26.75 5.22
C LYS A 253 12.36 27.31 4.51
N ASN A 254 11.89 26.61 3.48
CA ASN A 254 10.74 27.02 2.66
C ASN A 254 9.42 26.38 3.11
N VAL A 255 9.42 25.47 4.09
CA VAL A 255 8.19 24.86 4.60
C VAL A 255 7.61 25.78 5.69
N LEU A 256 6.44 26.36 5.43
CA LEU A 256 5.76 27.22 6.39
C LEU A 256 4.91 26.44 7.39
N GLU A 257 4.25 25.41 6.91
CA GLU A 257 3.29 24.65 7.69
C GLU A 257 3.22 23.21 7.19
N ILE A 258 2.96 22.32 8.14
CA ILE A 258 2.73 20.90 7.94
C ILE A 258 1.29 20.65 8.37
N VAL A 259 0.49 20.10 7.48
CA VAL A 259 -0.92 19.79 7.71
C VAL A 259 -1.18 18.33 7.38
N VAL A 260 -2.27 17.78 7.91
CA VAL A 260 -2.72 16.42 7.63
C VAL A 260 -4.06 16.50 6.90
N GLU A 261 -4.19 15.76 5.81
CA GLU A 261 -5.43 15.57 5.06
C GLU A 261 -6.37 14.64 5.84
N ASP A 262 -7.59 15.11 6.07
CA ASP A 262 -8.70 14.36 6.69
C ASP A 262 -8.26 13.33 7.76
N PRO A 263 -7.57 13.76 8.83
CA PRO A 263 -6.98 12.86 9.80
C PRO A 263 -8.02 11.95 10.44
N THR A 264 -7.74 10.64 10.45
CA THR A 264 -8.57 9.69 11.20
C THR A 264 -8.30 9.81 12.69
N LYS A 265 -9.22 9.31 13.52
CA LYS A 265 -9.00 9.27 14.97
C LYS A 265 -7.70 8.55 15.33
N ALA A 266 -7.35 7.46 14.63
CA ALA A 266 -6.14 6.68 14.88
C ALA A 266 -4.84 7.45 14.59
N LEU A 267 -4.88 8.49 13.76
CA LEU A 267 -3.75 9.38 13.49
C LEU A 267 -3.68 10.57 14.45
N MET A 268 -4.76 10.86 15.19
CA MET A 268 -4.87 11.99 16.13
C MET A 268 -4.44 11.67 17.57
N ILE A 269 -4.19 10.40 17.91
CA ILE A 269 -3.78 9.90 19.24
C ILE A 269 -2.40 9.27 19.18
#